data_AF-F3QSQ3-F1
#
_entry.id   AF-F3QSQ3-F1
#
_cell.length_a   1.000
_cell.length_b   1.000
_cell.length_c   1.000
_cell.angle_alpha   90.00
_cell.angle_beta   90.00
_cell.angle_gamma   90.00
#
_symmetry.space_group_name_H-M   'P 1'
#
loop_
_entity.id
_entity.type
_entity.pdbx_description
1 polymer ?
#
loop_
_entity_poly.entity_id
_entity_poly.type
_entity_poly.pdbx_seq_one_letter_code
_entity_poly.pdbx_strand_id
1 'polypeptide(L)' 'MNNDMPKVVSKGKVKLLDIEITVCVLDNGQRVIPEDDMRKALLFLGIPQKDIEYLLNPKRDKII' A
#
# COMPACT_ATOMS: atom_id res chain seq x y z
N MET A 1 2.55 19.86 15.48
CA MET A 1 2.13 18.84 14.49
C MET A 1 0.97 18.08 15.11
N ASN A 2 -0.17 17.98 14.43
CA ASN A 2 -1.27 17.15 14.93
C ASN A 2 -0.80 15.70 14.97
N ASN A 3 -0.89 15.07 16.15
CA ASN A 3 -0.51 13.67 16.39
C ASN A 3 -1.63 12.70 15.98
N ASP A 4 -2.68 13.19 15.33
CA ASP A 4 -3.79 12.36 14.88
C ASP A 4 -3.39 11.60 13.62
N MET A 5 -3.54 10.28 13.68
CA MET A 5 -3.39 9.43 12.50
C MET A 5 -4.40 9.88 11.43
N PRO A 6 -3.95 10.17 10.19
CA PRO A 6 -4.84 10.58 9.11
C PRO A 6 -5.94 9.54 8.87
N LYS A 7 -7.17 10.00 8.67
CA LYS A 7 -8.34 9.12 8.52
C LYS A 7 -8.69 8.92 7.06
N VAL A 8 -9.19 7.73 6.73
CA VAL A 8 -9.71 7.44 5.38
C VAL A 8 -11.02 8.18 5.19
N VAL A 9 -11.08 9.07 4.19
CA VAL A 9 -12.29 9.83 3.83
C VAL A 9 -12.96 9.33 2.56
N SER A 10 -12.22 8.60 1.71
CA SER A 10 -12.78 7.99 0.50
C SER A 10 -12.02 6.73 0.12
N LYS A 11 -12.70 5.81 -0.57
CA LYS A 11 -12.13 4.59 -1.15
C LYS A 11 -12.52 4.50 -2.61
N GLY A 12 -11.54 4.36 -3.48
CA GLY A 12 -11.72 4.05 -4.89
C GLY A 12 -11.22 2.64 -5.20
N LYS A 13 -11.78 2.02 -6.24
CA LYS A 13 -11.28 0.78 -6.80
C LYS A 13 -10.63 1.08 -8.16
N VAL A 14 -9.44 0.54 -8.37
CA VAL A 14 -8.74 0.64 -9.65
C VAL A 14 -8.60 -0.76 -10.21
N LYS A 15 -9.17 -0.97 -11.40
CA LYS A 15 -9.05 -2.23 -12.12
C LYS A 15 -7.85 -2.15 -13.06
N LEU A 16 -6.92 -3.10 -12.92
CA LEU A 16 -5.74 -3.26 -13.78
C LEU A 16 -5.82 -4.65 -14.40
N LEU A 17 -6.22 -4.73 -15.67
CA LEU A 17 -6.40 -6.00 -16.39
C LEU A 17 -7.21 -7.01 -15.54
N ASP A 18 -6.53 -7.98 -14.95
CA ASP A 18 -7.11 -9.10 -14.21
C ASP A 18 -7.18 -8.89 -12.69
N ILE A 19 -6.62 -7.79 -12.17
CA ILE A 19 -6.66 -7.46 -10.75
C ILE A 19 -7.47 -6.19 -10.48
N GLU A 20 -8.00 -6.10 -9.27
CA GLU A 20 -8.64 -4.90 -8.72
C GLU A 20 -7.97 -4.56 -7.40
N ILE A 21 -7.57 -3.29 -7.23
CA ILE A 21 -6.93 -2.79 -6.01
C ILE A 21 -7.71 -1.61 -5.43
N THR A 22 -7.66 -1.47 -4.11
CA THR A 22 -8.27 -0.35 -3.39
C THR A 22 -7.26 0.78 -3.24
N VAL A 23 -7.71 2.01 -3.48
CA VAL A 23 -6.96 3.24 -3.16
C VAL A 23 -7.78 4.03 -2.14
N CYS A 24 -7.21 4.24 -0.97
CA CYS A 24 -7.81 5.06 0.09
C CYS A 24 -7.27 6.49 0.00
N VAL A 25 -8.16 7.47 0.02
CA VAL A 25 -7.81 8.89 0.18
C VAL A 25 -7.94 9.25 1.65
N LEU A 26 -6.91 9.88 2.21
CA LEU A 26 -6.86 10.36 3.57
C LEU A 26 -7.33 11.82 3.66
N ASP A 27 -7.80 12.24 4.82
CA ASP A 27 -8.23 13.62 5.11
C ASP A 27 -7.15 14.68 4.86
N ASN A 28 -5.88 14.30 5.01
CA ASN A 28 -4.73 15.14 4.71
C ASN A 28 -4.35 15.19 3.21
N GLY A 29 -5.18 14.61 2.34
CA GLY A 29 -4.97 14.57 0.89
C GLY A 29 -4.01 13.48 0.40
N GLN A 30 -3.37 12.73 1.30
CA GLN A 30 -2.54 11.59 0.91
C GLN A 30 -3.40 10.45 0.37
N ARG A 31 -2.80 9.61 -0.47
CA ARG A 31 -3.42 8.37 -0.98
C ARG A 31 -2.57 7.20 -0.54
N VAL A 32 -3.23 6.15 -0.05
CA VAL A 32 -2.58 4.92 0.39
C VAL A 32 -3.27 3.72 -0.23
N ILE A 33 -2.50 2.69 -0.52
CA ILE A 33 -2.99 1.39 -0.98
C ILE A 33 -2.87 0.44 0.22
N PRO A 34 -3.94 -0.28 0.61
CA PRO A 34 -3.85 -1.30 1.65
C PRO A 34 -2.78 -2.34 1.32
N GLU A 35 -2.11 -2.87 2.35
CA GLU A 35 -0.97 -3.78 2.15
C GLU A 35 -1.33 -4.99 1.30
N ASP A 36 -2.49 -5.60 1.51
CA ASP A 36 -2.95 -6.77 0.74
C ASP A 36 -3.11 -6.45 -0.76
N ASP A 37 -3.63 -5.28 -1.08
CA ASP A 37 -3.82 -4.85 -2.47
C ASP A 37 -2.49 -4.45 -3.12
N MET A 38 -1.57 -3.88 -2.33
CA MET A 38 -0.19 -3.64 -2.77
C MET A 38 0.53 -4.98 -3.06
N ARG A 39 0.38 -6.00 -2.20
CA ARG A 39 0.92 -7.35 -2.44
C ARG A 39 0.37 -7.96 -3.73
N LYS A 40 -0.95 -7.87 -3.96
CA LYS A 40 -1.57 -8.32 -5.23
C LYS A 40 -0.98 -7.60 -6.44
N ALA A 41 -0.83 -6.27 -6.37
CA ALA A 41 -0.26 -5.49 -7.46
C ALA A 41 1.20 -5.88 -7.75
N LEU A 42 2.03 -6.05 -6.72
CA LEU A 42 3.43 -6.43 -6.90
C LEU A 42 3.58 -7.86 -7.46
N LEU A 43 2.75 -8.80 -7.01
CA LEU A 43 2.68 -10.15 -7.58
C LEU A 43 2.25 -10.10 -9.06
N PHE A 44 1.26 -9.29 -9.39
CA PHE A 44 0.81 -9.08 -10.77
C PHE A 44 1.90 -8.49 -11.67
N LEU A 45 2.75 -7.61 -11.14
CA LEU A 45 3.93 -7.08 -11.84
C LEU A 45 5.09 -8.09 -11.97
N GLY A 46 4.91 -9.32 -11.48
CA GLY A 46 5.90 -10.39 -11.56
C GLY A 46 6.99 -10.31 -10.51
N ILE A 47 6.81 -9.52 -9.44
CA ILE A 47 7.78 -9.47 -8.35
C ILE A 47 7.65 -10.75 -7.50
N PRO A 48 8.75 -11.49 -7.27
CA PRO A 48 8.72 -12.68 -6.44
C PRO A 48 8.23 -12.39 -5.02
N GLN A 49 7.48 -13.32 -4.44
CA GLN A 49 6.95 -13.19 -3.07
C GLN A 49 8.04 -12.86 -2.03
N LYS A 50 9.22 -13.47 -2.17
CA LYS A 50 10.38 -13.22 -1.29
C LYS A 50 10.83 -11.75 -1.34
N ASP A 51 10.78 -11.12 -2.51
CA ASP A 51 11.20 -9.74 -2.70
C ASP A 51 10.10 -8.78 -2.22
N ILE A 52 8.82 -9.18 -2.32
CA ILE A 52 7.70 -8.43 -1.73
C ILE A 52 7.82 -8.41 -0.20
N GLU A 53 8.12 -9.54 0.42
CA GLU A 53 8.37 -9.64 1.86
C GLU A 53 9.56 -8.78 2.30
N TYR A 54 10.59 -8.71 1.46
CA TYR A 54 11.74 -7.83 1.67
C TYR A 54 11.33 -6.35 1.64
N LEU A 55 10.49 -5.94 0.67
CA LEU A 55 10.08 -4.55 0.45
C LEU A 55 9.10 -4.04 1.50
N LEU A 56 8.22 -4.91 2.00
CA LEU A 56 7.16 -4.55 2.94
C LEU A 56 7.57 -4.70 4.41
N ASN A 57 8.84 -5.01 4.70
CA ASN A 57 9.31 -5.16 6.09
C ASN A 57 9.78 -3.81 6.67
N PRO A 58 9.03 -3.19 7.60
CA PRO A 58 9.35 -1.87 8.16
C PRO A 58 10.54 -1.90 9.14
N LYS A 59 11.10 -3.06 9.50
CA LYS A 59 12.20 -3.17 10.46
C LYS A 59 13.59 -2.96 9.83
N ARG A 60 13.65 -2.58 8.55
CA ARG A 60 14.90 -2.53 7.79
C ARG A 60 15.81 -1.34 8.10
N ASP A 61 15.24 -0.21 8.50
CA ASP A 61 15.99 1.03 8.74
C ASP A 61 16.60 1.14 10.15
N LYS A 62 16.53 0.08 10.98
CA LYS A 62 17.15 0.04 12.31
C LYS A 62 18.54 -0.60 12.34
N ILE A 63 19.36 -0.32 11.33
CA ILE A 63 20.81 -0.54 11.40
C ILE A 63 21.48 0.83 11.29
N ILE A 64 21.49 1.57 12.41
CA ILE A 64 22.49 2.59 12.77
C ILE A 64 22.73 2.44 14.26
#